data_AF-A0AB32ZYF1-F1
#
_entry.id   AF-A0AB32ZYF1-F1
#
_cell.length_a   1.000
_cell.length_b   1.000
_cell.length_c   1.000
_cell.angle_alpha   90.00
_cell.angle_beta   90.00
_cell.angle_gamma   90.00
#
_symmetry.space_group_name_H-M   'P 1'
#
loop_
_entity.id
_entity.type
_entity.pdbx_description
1 polymer ?
#
loop_
_entity_poly.entity_id
_entity_poly.type
_entity_poly.pdbx_seq_one_letter_code
_entity_poly.pdbx_strand_id
1 'polypeptide(L)'
;MSIKRGLITKIHVAKAQLKMDEDTYRNLLQRVTGKNSCVGMNVEQLERVMDEMKDKGFKVRKASSGRRLSPKSKGTGIDKIRAIWITMYQQGFVRDGSESALDAYVSRIVNVSHVGWLKDESLAQALESLKNWHRREMAIKLIAEGYTVLKGHRKVWSTEKAHYQGGECRYLPRGERLQQELRDIQMFRLWHNHNWPVEKIRKEYCPELNQIRVYEILRTKREEYRNKIQPQLI
;
A
#
# COMPACT_ATOMS: atom_id res chain seq x y z
N MET A 1 7.80 -2.19 36.22
CA MET A 1 7.05 -3.24 36.96
C MET A 1 8.01 -3.95 37.91
N SER A 2 7.64 -4.14 39.19
CA SER A 2 8.51 -4.83 40.16
C SER A 2 8.75 -6.29 39.75
N ILE A 3 10.01 -6.73 39.75
CA ILE A 3 10.46 -8.09 39.39
C ILE A 3 9.67 -9.15 40.20
N LYS A 4 9.46 -8.89 41.50
CA LYS A 4 8.68 -9.74 42.40
C LYS A 4 7.25 -9.95 41.91
N ARG A 5 6.55 -8.89 41.48
CA ARG A 5 5.17 -9.01 40.96
C ARG A 5 5.13 -9.87 39.69
N GLY A 6 6.12 -9.74 38.82
CA GLY A 6 6.24 -10.55 37.61
C GLY A 6 6.50 -12.03 37.86
N LEU A 7 7.21 -12.37 38.95
CA LEU A 7 7.41 -13.78 39.35
C LEU A 7 6.14 -14.37 39.96
N ILE A 8 5.45 -13.63 40.83
CA ILE A 8 4.20 -14.07 41.43
C ILE A 8 3.14 -14.39 40.37
N THR A 9 2.98 -13.51 39.37
CA THR A 9 2.03 -13.76 38.27
C THR A 9 2.38 -15.01 37.48
N LYS A 10 3.67 -15.26 37.19
CA LYS A 10 4.12 -16.49 36.52
C LYS A 10 3.84 -17.74 37.35
N ILE A 11 4.02 -17.70 38.67
CA ILE A 11 3.73 -18.83 39.57
C ILE A 11 2.24 -19.16 39.54
N HIS A 12 1.36 -18.16 39.54
CA HIS A 12 -0.08 -18.40 39.41
C HIS A 12 -0.46 -18.97 38.05
N VAL A 13 0.19 -18.52 36.96
CA VAL A 13 0.02 -19.13 35.64
C VAL A 13 0.50 -20.58 35.64
N ALA A 14 1.63 -20.88 36.28
CA ALA A 14 2.16 -22.23 36.41
C ALA A 14 1.22 -23.16 37.18
N LYS A 15 0.65 -22.69 38.30
CA LYS A 15 -0.39 -23.41 39.05
C LYS A 15 -1.57 -23.80 38.15
N ALA A 16 -2.08 -22.84 37.37
CA ALA A 16 -3.20 -23.08 36.45
C ALA A 16 -2.82 -24.08 35.33
N GLN A 17 -1.62 -23.96 34.76
CA GLN A 17 -1.14 -24.84 33.70
C GLN A 17 -0.92 -26.29 34.17
N LEU A 18 -0.43 -26.46 35.40
CA LEU A 18 -0.22 -27.77 36.03
C LEU A 18 -1.51 -28.35 36.65
N LYS A 19 -2.63 -27.62 36.60
CA LYS A 19 -3.92 -28.01 37.20
C LYS A 19 -3.80 -28.41 38.68
N MET A 20 -2.96 -27.69 39.43
CA MET A 20 -2.80 -27.91 40.88
C MET A 20 -4.00 -27.33 41.62
N ASP A 21 -4.56 -28.10 42.55
CA ASP A 21 -5.53 -27.60 43.52
C ASP A 21 -4.86 -26.64 44.54
N GLU A 22 -5.69 -25.93 45.30
CA GLU A 22 -5.24 -24.93 46.26
C GLU A 22 -4.35 -25.52 47.36
N ASP A 23 -4.67 -26.72 47.84
CA ASP A 23 -3.98 -27.36 48.97
C ASP A 23 -2.63 -27.93 48.52
N THR A 24 -2.59 -28.61 47.37
CA THR A 24 -1.36 -29.07 46.73
C THR A 24 -0.43 -27.91 46.41
N TYR A 25 -0.96 -26.78 45.96
CA TYR A 25 -0.19 -25.58 45.71
C TYR A 25 0.42 -25.01 47.01
N ARG A 26 -0.37 -24.88 48.08
CA ARG A 26 0.13 -24.40 49.38
C ARG A 26 1.17 -25.33 49.98
N ASN A 27 0.97 -26.65 49.88
CA ASN A 27 1.94 -27.66 50.31
C ASN A 27 3.26 -27.56 49.54
N LEU A 28 3.20 -27.30 48.22
CA LEU A 28 4.39 -27.06 47.40
C LEU A 28 5.15 -25.82 47.87
N LEU A 29 4.45 -24.70 48.09
CA LEU A 29 5.08 -23.47 48.59
C LEU A 29 5.74 -23.68 49.96
N GLN A 30 5.07 -24.40 50.85
CA GLN A 30 5.57 -24.66 52.19
C GLN A 30 6.78 -25.59 52.18
N ARG A 31 6.80 -26.64 51.35
CA ARG A 31 7.96 -27.52 51.17
C ARG A 31 9.20 -26.77 50.66
N VAL A 32 9.02 -25.85 49.70
CA VAL A 32 10.14 -25.18 49.03
C VAL A 32 10.65 -23.95 49.79
N THR A 33 9.77 -23.23 50.48
CA THR A 33 10.08 -21.91 51.07
C THR A 33 9.77 -21.78 52.55
N GLY A 34 9.07 -22.75 53.14
CA GLY A 34 8.53 -22.67 54.51
C GLY A 34 7.33 -21.74 54.66
N LYS A 35 6.84 -21.12 53.58
CA LYS A 35 5.71 -20.17 53.60
C LYS A 35 4.56 -20.67 52.75
N ASN A 36 3.33 -20.35 53.17
CA ASN A 36 2.10 -20.74 52.46
C ASN A 36 1.61 -19.71 51.43
N SER A 37 2.30 -18.56 51.30
CA SER A 37 1.88 -17.46 50.43
C SER A 37 3.07 -16.78 49.75
N CYS A 38 2.88 -16.45 48.47
CA CYS A 38 3.87 -15.75 47.64
C CYS A 38 4.07 -14.27 48.03
N VAL A 39 3.14 -13.67 48.79
CA VAL A 39 3.20 -12.25 49.18
C VAL A 39 4.40 -12.01 50.12
N GLY A 40 4.63 -12.92 51.05
CA GLY A 40 5.72 -12.85 52.02
C GLY A 40 7.07 -13.37 51.53
N MET A 41 7.20 -13.79 50.27
CA MET A 41 8.43 -14.40 49.75
C MET A 41 9.42 -13.34 49.21
N ASN A 42 10.73 -13.65 49.31
CA ASN A 42 11.78 -12.89 48.62
C ASN A 42 11.94 -13.36 47.16
N VAL A 43 12.63 -12.59 46.33
CA VAL A 43 12.85 -12.91 44.90
C VAL A 43 13.50 -14.29 44.72
N GLU A 44 14.56 -14.60 45.48
CA GLU A 44 15.22 -15.91 45.44
C GLU A 44 14.28 -17.08 45.80
N GLN A 45 13.38 -16.87 46.76
CA GLN A 45 12.41 -17.88 47.17
C GLN A 45 11.40 -18.14 46.04
N LEU A 46 10.97 -17.08 45.34
CA LEU A 46 10.07 -17.19 44.19
C LEU A 46 10.74 -17.87 43.00
N GLU A 47 12.04 -17.66 42.80
CA GLU A 47 12.82 -18.35 41.75
C GLU A 47 12.93 -19.85 42.04
N ARG A 48 13.22 -20.25 43.28
CA ARG A 48 13.22 -21.67 43.67
C ARG A 48 11.88 -22.35 43.45
N VAL A 49 10.77 -21.69 43.79
CA VAL A 49 9.42 -22.20 43.51
C VAL A 49 9.19 -22.35 42.01
N MET A 50 9.65 -21.38 41.21
CA MET A 50 9.55 -21.43 39.76
C MET A 50 10.32 -22.61 39.17
N ASP A 51 11.51 -22.91 39.68
CA ASP A 51 12.34 -24.03 39.20
C ASP A 51 11.70 -25.39 39.54
N GLU A 52 11.21 -25.57 40.76
CA GLU A 52 10.42 -26.76 41.13
C GLU A 52 9.15 -26.93 40.28
N MET A 53 8.49 -25.83 39.92
CA MET A 53 7.35 -25.89 38.99
C MET A 53 7.77 -26.30 37.58
N LYS A 54 8.94 -25.85 37.08
CA LYS A 54 9.48 -26.29 35.78
C LYS A 54 9.81 -27.78 35.79
N ASP A 55 10.41 -28.28 36.86
CA ASP A 55 10.73 -29.70 37.02
C ASP A 55 9.47 -30.57 37.01
N LYS A 56 8.38 -30.07 37.59
CA LYS A 56 7.04 -30.69 37.55
C LYS A 56 6.32 -30.55 36.20
N GLY A 57 6.96 -29.96 35.19
CA GLY A 57 6.44 -29.86 33.83
C GLY A 57 5.88 -28.50 33.43
N PHE A 58 6.10 -27.43 34.22
CA PHE A 58 5.73 -26.08 33.79
C PHE A 58 6.58 -25.66 32.60
N LYS A 59 5.93 -25.57 31.44
CA LYS A 59 6.55 -25.04 30.22
C LYS A 59 6.19 -23.57 30.10
N VAL A 60 7.17 -22.69 30.32
CA VAL A 60 7.01 -21.26 30.03
C VAL A 60 6.63 -21.13 28.56
N ARG A 61 5.38 -20.72 28.30
CA ARG A 61 5.01 -20.25 26.96
C ARG A 61 5.92 -19.08 26.65
N LYS A 62 6.89 -19.30 25.77
CA LYS A 62 7.60 -18.19 25.12
C LYS A 62 6.51 -17.30 24.55
N ALA A 63 6.57 -15.99 24.82
CA ALA A 63 5.74 -15.04 24.10
C ALA A 63 5.87 -15.40 22.62
N SER A 64 4.75 -15.56 21.92
CA SER A 64 4.77 -15.98 20.52
C SER A 64 5.62 -14.96 19.77
N SER A 65 6.88 -15.31 19.50
CA SER A 65 7.78 -14.55 18.63
C SER A 65 7.28 -14.56 17.18
N GLY A 66 6.18 -15.26 16.92
CA GLY A 66 5.49 -15.25 15.65
C GLY A 66 4.91 -13.87 15.40
N ARG A 67 5.26 -13.31 14.23
CA ARG A 67 4.59 -12.14 13.67
C ARG A 67 3.08 -12.35 13.78
N ARG A 68 2.38 -11.30 14.21
CA ARG A 68 0.91 -11.31 14.27
C ARG A 68 0.37 -11.70 12.89
N LEU A 69 -0.37 -12.81 12.86
CA LEU A 69 -1.04 -13.26 11.65
C LEU A 69 -2.26 -12.38 11.40
N SER A 70 -2.48 -12.05 10.13
CA SER A 70 -3.69 -11.35 9.71
C SER A 70 -4.93 -12.18 10.07
N PRO A 71 -5.99 -11.58 10.64
CA PRO A 71 -7.28 -12.22 10.88
C PRO A 71 -7.85 -12.82 9.60
N LYS A 72 -8.72 -13.83 9.74
CA LYS A 72 -9.45 -14.41 8.59
C LYS A 72 -10.23 -13.31 7.85
N SER A 73 -10.13 -13.33 6.52
CA SER A 73 -10.82 -12.40 5.62
C SER A 73 -12.34 -12.48 5.83
N LYS A 74 -12.99 -11.32 5.89
CA LYS A 74 -14.45 -11.17 5.98
C LYS A 74 -15.05 -10.47 4.74
N GLY A 75 -14.25 -10.21 3.71
CA GLY A 75 -14.68 -9.49 2.50
C GLY A 75 -14.83 -7.97 2.71
N THR A 76 -14.25 -7.42 3.76
CA THR A 76 -14.38 -6.00 4.14
C THR A 76 -13.39 -5.11 3.37
N GLY A 77 -13.60 -3.79 3.39
CA GLY A 77 -12.60 -2.85 2.85
C GLY A 77 -11.23 -2.96 3.53
N ILE A 78 -11.19 -3.41 4.79
CA ILE A 78 -9.94 -3.71 5.52
C ILE A 78 -9.18 -4.87 4.86
N ASP A 79 -9.90 -5.88 4.36
CA ASP A 79 -9.28 -7.03 3.68
C ASP A 79 -8.64 -6.61 2.35
N LYS A 80 -9.19 -5.59 1.68
CA LYS A 80 -8.54 -4.99 0.50
C LYS A 80 -7.21 -4.31 0.85
N ILE A 81 -7.16 -3.57 1.96
CA ILE A 81 -5.91 -2.94 2.45
C ILE A 81 -4.85 -4.03 2.72
N ARG A 82 -5.24 -5.09 3.45
CA ARG A 82 -4.34 -6.22 3.73
C ARG A 82 -3.84 -6.89 2.45
N ALA A 83 -4.73 -7.13 1.48
CA ALA A 83 -4.36 -7.75 0.21
C ALA A 83 -3.31 -6.92 -0.55
N ILE A 84 -3.51 -5.60 -0.64
CA ILE A 84 -2.54 -4.70 -1.30
C ILE A 84 -1.19 -4.73 -0.56
N TRP A 85 -1.18 -4.67 0.77
CA TRP A 85 0.05 -4.72 1.56
C TRP A 85 0.85 -6.01 1.33
N ILE A 86 0.18 -7.16 1.37
CA ILE A 86 0.81 -8.46 1.11
C ILE A 86 1.34 -8.51 -0.32
N THR A 87 0.58 -7.98 -1.29
CA THR A 87 1.00 -7.92 -2.69
C THR A 87 2.26 -7.06 -2.86
N MET A 88 2.32 -5.90 -2.20
CA MET A 88 3.49 -5.03 -2.21
C MET A 88 4.73 -5.69 -1.60
N TYR A 89 4.55 -6.49 -0.54
CA TYR A 89 5.63 -7.28 0.04
C TYR A 89 6.14 -8.36 -0.94
N GLN A 90 5.23 -9.11 -1.57
CA GLN A 90 5.58 -10.11 -2.57
C GLN A 90 6.29 -9.51 -3.79
N GLN A 91 5.94 -8.29 -4.19
CA GLN A 91 6.55 -7.56 -5.30
C GLN A 91 7.92 -6.93 -4.94
N GLY A 92 8.28 -6.95 -3.65
CA GLY A 92 9.53 -6.40 -3.12
C GLY A 92 9.51 -4.90 -2.81
N PHE A 93 8.34 -4.25 -2.85
CA PHE A 93 8.22 -2.81 -2.55
C PHE A 93 8.25 -2.51 -1.05
N VAL A 94 7.82 -3.47 -0.24
CA VAL A 94 7.78 -3.36 1.23
C VAL A 94 8.74 -4.38 1.82
N ARG A 95 9.50 -3.99 2.86
CA ARG A 95 10.47 -4.86 3.54
C ARG A 95 9.81 -5.84 4.50
N ASP A 96 8.68 -5.47 5.10
CA ASP A 96 7.94 -6.29 6.06
C ASP A 96 6.45 -6.36 5.73
N GLY A 97 5.99 -7.56 5.35
CA GLY A 97 4.57 -7.86 5.08
C GLY A 97 3.72 -8.12 6.33
N SER A 98 4.27 -7.96 7.54
CA SER A 98 3.55 -8.23 8.79
C SER A 98 2.38 -7.28 9.04
N GLU A 99 1.37 -7.74 9.81
CA GLU A 99 0.23 -6.89 10.20
C GLU A 99 0.68 -5.71 11.10
N SER A 100 1.75 -5.90 11.89
CA SER A 100 2.34 -4.84 12.72
C SER A 100 2.94 -3.71 11.89
N ALA A 101 3.59 -4.02 10.77
CA ALA A 101 4.12 -3.01 9.85
C ALA A 101 2.98 -2.25 9.15
N LEU A 102 1.89 -2.94 8.82
CA LEU A 102 0.70 -2.31 8.26
C LEU A 102 0.01 -1.36 9.27
N ASP A 103 -0.12 -1.77 10.54
CA ASP A 103 -0.62 -0.93 11.63
C ASP A 103 0.22 0.36 11.78
N ALA A 104 1.56 0.24 11.72
CA ALA A 104 2.47 1.38 11.78
C ALA A 104 2.39 2.33 10.55
N TYR A 105 2.03 1.80 9.38
CA TYR A 105 1.78 2.63 8.19
C TYR A 105 0.47 3.39 8.32
N VAL A 106 -0.61 2.71 8.72
CA VAL A 106 -1.95 3.32 8.86
C VAL A 106 -1.96 4.39 9.96
N SER A 107 -1.25 4.16 11.07
CA SER A 107 -1.17 5.13 12.16
C SER A 107 -0.57 6.47 11.71
N ARG A 108 0.35 6.48 10.74
CA ARG A 108 0.93 7.72 10.19
C ARG A 108 -0.03 8.53 9.33
N ILE A 109 -1.05 7.89 8.74
CA ILE A 109 -1.98 8.55 7.83
C ILE A 109 -3.21 9.02 8.58
N VAL A 110 -3.81 8.15 9.38
CA VAL A 110 -5.14 8.39 9.99
C VAL A 110 -5.07 8.47 11.52
N ASN A 111 -3.88 8.38 12.12
CA ASN A 111 -3.67 8.40 13.57
C ASN A 111 -4.45 7.30 14.32
N VAL A 112 -4.66 6.14 13.67
CA VAL A 112 -5.31 4.97 14.25
C VAL A 112 -4.29 3.85 14.43
N SER A 113 -4.19 3.30 15.65
CA SER A 113 -3.17 2.31 16.00
C SER A 113 -3.35 0.94 15.36
N HIS A 114 -4.59 0.55 15.05
CA HIS A 114 -4.89 -0.76 14.48
C HIS A 114 -5.78 -0.65 13.24
N VAL A 115 -5.35 -1.31 12.17
CA VAL A 115 -6.06 -1.39 10.89
C VAL A 115 -7.46 -2.00 11.04
N GLY A 116 -7.63 -2.91 12.01
CA GLY A 116 -8.92 -3.50 12.34
C GLY A 116 -9.97 -2.52 12.89
N TRP A 117 -9.55 -1.32 13.29
CA TRP A 117 -10.43 -0.29 13.85
C TRP A 117 -10.82 0.80 12.84
N LEU A 118 -10.34 0.70 11.61
CA LEU A 118 -10.68 1.66 10.55
C LEU A 118 -12.18 1.63 10.24
N LYS A 119 -12.77 2.82 10.14
CA LYS A 119 -14.17 3.06 9.74
C LYS A 119 -14.22 3.90 8.47
N ASP A 120 -15.26 3.69 7.67
CA ASP A 120 -15.62 4.34 6.39
C ASP A 120 -14.64 5.39 5.83
N GLU A 121 -14.62 6.61 6.36
CA GLU A 121 -13.80 7.71 5.81
C GLU A 121 -12.29 7.48 6.03
N SER A 122 -11.91 7.12 7.26
CA SER A 122 -10.53 6.72 7.60
C SER A 122 -10.07 5.51 6.77
N LEU A 123 -10.99 4.57 6.51
CA LEU A 123 -10.73 3.39 5.69
C LEU A 123 -10.47 3.78 4.24
N ALA A 124 -11.30 4.66 3.67
CA ALA A 124 -11.14 5.16 2.31
C ALA A 124 -9.83 5.94 2.15
N GLN A 125 -9.49 6.80 3.11
CA GLN A 125 -8.26 7.57 3.11
C GLN A 125 -7.01 6.68 3.15
N ALA A 126 -6.98 5.69 4.07
CA ALA A 126 -5.89 4.73 4.17
C ALA A 126 -5.77 3.88 2.90
N LEU A 127 -6.90 3.43 2.34
CA LEU A 127 -6.95 2.62 1.13
C LEU A 127 -6.46 3.39 -0.11
N GLU A 128 -6.93 4.61 -0.34
CA GLU A 128 -6.49 5.42 -1.49
C GLU A 128 -5.03 5.85 -1.37
N SER A 129 -4.57 6.19 -0.16
CA SER A 129 -3.15 6.45 0.09
C SER A 129 -2.28 5.23 -0.27
N LEU A 130 -2.67 4.04 0.19
CA LEU A 130 -1.94 2.79 -0.10
C LEU A 130 -1.94 2.45 -1.59
N LYS A 131 -3.07 2.59 -2.29
CA LYS A 131 -3.15 2.41 -3.75
C LYS A 131 -2.24 3.37 -4.49
N ASN A 132 -2.20 4.65 -4.09
CA ASN A 132 -1.36 5.64 -4.73
C ASN A 132 0.12 5.35 -4.53
N TRP A 133 0.52 4.90 -3.34
CA TRP A 133 1.89 4.47 -3.12
C TRP A 133 2.25 3.25 -3.96
N HIS A 134 1.42 2.20 -3.94
CA HIS A 134 1.62 1.01 -4.76
C HIS A 134 1.78 1.33 -6.25
N ARG A 135 0.92 2.20 -6.80
CA ARG A 135 1.01 2.66 -8.19
C ARG A 135 2.34 3.34 -8.51
N ARG A 136 2.87 4.18 -7.60
CA ARG A 136 4.16 4.86 -7.80
C ARG A 136 5.32 3.87 -7.85
N GLU A 137 5.38 2.95 -6.88
CA GLU A 137 6.44 1.93 -6.85
C GLU A 137 6.38 1.01 -8.08
N MET A 138 5.17 0.61 -8.46
CA MET A 138 4.94 -0.20 -9.65
C MET A 138 5.33 0.56 -10.93
N ALA A 139 5.09 1.88 -10.99
CA ALA A 139 5.56 2.73 -12.08
C ALA A 139 7.07 2.77 -12.18
N ILE A 140 7.77 2.97 -11.07
CA ILE A 140 9.23 2.99 -11.04
C ILE A 140 9.78 1.64 -11.53
N LYS A 141 9.25 0.53 -11.01
CA LYS A 141 9.71 -0.81 -11.39
C LYS A 141 9.45 -1.11 -12.88
N LEU A 142 8.28 -0.79 -13.40
CA LEU A 142 7.95 -1.04 -14.80
C LEU A 142 8.76 -0.15 -15.75
N ILE A 143 9.06 1.10 -15.36
CA ILE A 143 9.99 1.95 -16.10
C ILE A 143 11.40 1.36 -16.10
N ALA A 144 11.87 0.87 -14.95
CA ALA A 144 13.19 0.22 -14.84
C ALA A 144 13.30 -1.06 -15.67
N GLU A 145 12.20 -1.81 -15.80
CA GLU A 145 12.09 -3.00 -16.65
C GLU A 145 11.92 -2.65 -18.16
N GLY A 146 11.95 -1.37 -18.53
CA GLY A 146 11.91 -0.90 -19.91
C GLY A 146 10.50 -0.71 -20.48
N TYR A 147 9.44 -0.89 -19.69
CA TYR A 147 8.07 -0.59 -20.09
C TYR A 147 7.86 0.93 -20.12
N THR A 148 7.53 1.45 -21.31
CA THR A 148 7.39 2.90 -21.55
C THR A 148 6.00 3.47 -21.27
N VAL A 149 4.98 2.63 -20.97
CA VAL A 149 3.62 3.10 -20.65
C VAL A 149 2.96 2.20 -19.60
N LEU A 150 2.43 2.82 -18.53
CA LEU A 150 1.42 2.22 -17.65
C LEU A 150 0.06 2.85 -17.91
N LYS A 151 -0.83 2.09 -18.55
CA LYS A 151 -2.22 2.53 -18.76
C LYS A 151 -3.02 2.39 -17.46
N GLY A 152 -3.31 3.53 -16.83
CA GLY A 152 -4.17 3.62 -15.65
C GLY A 152 -4.38 5.06 -15.18
N HIS A 153 -5.34 5.76 -15.80
CA HIS A 153 -6.01 7.00 -15.36
C HIS A 153 -5.19 8.31 -15.23
N ARG A 154 -5.06 9.06 -16.35
CA ARG A 154 -5.52 10.46 -16.51
C ARG A 154 -5.26 10.97 -17.94
N LYS A 155 -6.07 11.94 -18.38
CA LYS A 155 -6.25 12.43 -19.77
C LYS A 155 -4.93 12.62 -20.55
N VAL A 156 -4.85 12.01 -21.72
CA VAL A 156 -3.79 12.22 -22.73
C VAL A 156 -4.10 13.52 -23.48
N TRP A 157 -3.13 14.43 -23.59
CA TRP A 157 -3.24 15.67 -24.35
C TRP A 157 -2.22 15.70 -25.49
N SER A 158 -2.55 16.42 -26.55
CA SER A 158 -1.78 16.52 -27.79
C SER A 158 -0.41 17.19 -27.68
N THR A 159 0.44 16.77 -28.61
CA THR A 159 1.80 17.24 -28.92
C THR A 159 1.93 18.77 -29.02
N GLU A 160 0.87 19.48 -29.41
CA GLU A 160 0.91 20.95 -29.55
C GLU A 160 0.95 21.69 -28.20
N LYS A 161 0.46 21.06 -27.12
CA LYS A 161 0.48 21.61 -25.75
C LYS A 161 1.82 21.44 -25.03
N ALA A 162 2.69 20.54 -25.48
CA ALA A 162 3.94 20.21 -24.80
C ALA A 162 5.02 21.30 -24.93
N HIS A 163 4.99 22.08 -26.01
CA HIS A 163 6.01 23.10 -26.30
C HIS A 163 5.80 24.44 -25.56
N TYR A 164 4.62 24.68 -24.99
CA TYR A 164 4.25 26.00 -24.44
C TYR A 164 4.34 26.12 -22.91
N GLN A 165 4.71 25.05 -22.20
CA GLN A 165 4.86 25.07 -20.74
C GLN A 165 6.29 24.69 -20.37
N GLY A 166 7.19 25.67 -20.50
CA GLY A 166 8.54 25.57 -19.97
C GLY A 166 8.49 25.33 -18.46
N GLY A 167 9.09 24.22 -18.01
CA GLY A 167 9.23 23.86 -16.60
C GLY A 167 8.75 22.46 -16.21
N GLU A 168 7.98 21.78 -17.06
CA GLU A 168 7.50 20.41 -16.78
C GLU A 168 8.10 19.37 -17.75
N CYS A 169 8.72 18.32 -17.21
CA CYS A 169 9.11 17.13 -17.99
C CYS A 169 7.87 16.38 -18.46
N ARG A 170 7.40 16.64 -19.69
CA ARG A 170 6.26 15.95 -20.30
C ARG A 170 6.72 15.00 -21.41
N TYR A 171 6.15 13.79 -21.43
CA TYR A 171 6.54 12.75 -22.38
C TYR A 171 6.17 13.12 -23.82
N LEU A 172 7.17 13.10 -24.70
CA LEU A 172 7.02 13.13 -26.13
C LEU A 172 6.63 11.71 -26.61
N PRO A 173 5.54 11.53 -27.37
CA PRO A 173 5.26 10.25 -28.02
C PRO A 173 6.50 9.73 -28.77
N ARG A 174 6.69 8.41 -28.86
CA ARG A 174 7.79 7.78 -29.61
C ARG A 174 7.24 6.76 -30.63
N GLY A 175 8.04 6.47 -31.66
CA GLY A 175 7.67 5.52 -32.73
C GLY A 175 6.53 6.03 -33.61
N GLU A 176 5.68 5.11 -34.06
CA GLU A 176 4.56 5.40 -34.98
C GLU A 176 3.60 6.48 -34.45
N ARG A 177 3.38 6.53 -33.13
CA ARG A 177 2.49 7.52 -32.52
C ARG A 177 3.04 8.95 -32.62
N LEU A 178 4.37 9.12 -32.57
CA LEU A 178 5.00 10.42 -32.81
C LEU A 178 4.81 10.84 -34.25
N GLN A 179 5.02 9.92 -35.19
CA GLN A 179 4.86 10.19 -36.62
C GLN A 179 3.41 10.53 -36.95
N GLN A 180 2.44 9.82 -36.38
CA GLN A 180 1.01 10.12 -36.50
C GLN A 180 0.70 11.51 -35.96
N GLU A 181 1.15 11.87 -34.76
CA GLU A 181 0.91 13.19 -34.18
C GLU A 181 1.56 14.33 -34.98
N LEU A 182 2.81 14.14 -35.43
CA LEU A 182 3.51 15.12 -36.27
C LEU A 182 2.80 15.30 -37.61
N ARG A 183 2.33 14.21 -38.20
CA ARG A 183 1.53 14.23 -39.42
C ARG A 183 0.21 14.96 -39.19
N ASP A 184 -0.51 14.65 -38.13
CA ASP A 184 -1.79 15.27 -37.81
C ASP A 184 -1.64 16.78 -37.52
N ILE A 185 -0.55 17.20 -36.85
CA ILE A 185 -0.18 18.61 -36.69
C ILE A 185 0.08 19.25 -38.05
N GLN A 186 0.85 18.58 -38.91
CA GLN A 186 1.20 19.11 -40.23
C GLN A 186 -0.04 19.28 -41.12
N MET A 187 -0.93 18.29 -41.10
CA MET A 187 -2.24 18.34 -41.78
C MET A 187 -3.06 19.53 -41.29
N PHE A 188 -3.12 19.74 -39.96
CA PHE A 188 -3.83 20.88 -39.39
C PHE A 188 -3.23 22.22 -39.82
N ARG A 189 -1.90 22.36 -39.85
CA ARG A 189 -1.24 23.59 -40.33
C ARG A 189 -1.53 23.88 -41.79
N LEU A 190 -1.49 22.86 -42.66
CA LEU A 190 -1.80 23.00 -44.08
C LEU A 190 -3.26 23.40 -44.31
N TRP A 191 -4.18 22.79 -43.55
CA TRP A 191 -5.59 23.14 -43.60
C TRP A 191 -5.87 24.55 -43.04
N HIS A 192 -5.30 24.90 -41.89
CA HIS A 192 -5.61 26.13 -41.15
C HIS A 192 -4.89 27.37 -41.70
N ASN A 193 -3.60 27.26 -42.04
CA ASN A 193 -2.78 28.41 -42.44
C ASN A 193 -2.69 28.56 -43.95
N HIS A 194 -2.68 27.44 -44.69
CA HIS A 194 -2.53 27.42 -46.14
C HIS A 194 -3.84 27.15 -46.89
N ASN A 195 -4.95 26.96 -46.16
CA ASN A 195 -6.30 26.73 -46.68
C ASN A 195 -6.38 25.54 -47.66
N TRP A 196 -5.60 24.49 -47.40
CA TRP A 196 -5.60 23.30 -48.26
C TRP A 196 -6.92 22.52 -48.16
N PRO A 197 -7.49 22.09 -49.30
CA PRO A 197 -8.66 21.21 -49.30
C PRO A 197 -8.36 19.88 -48.62
N VAL A 198 -9.32 19.35 -47.86
CA VAL A 198 -9.16 18.09 -47.11
C VAL A 198 -8.83 16.91 -48.03
N GLU A 199 -9.37 16.90 -49.25
CA GLU A 199 -9.09 15.84 -50.22
C GLU A 199 -7.62 15.84 -50.68
N LYS A 200 -7.03 17.03 -50.84
CA LYS A 200 -5.62 17.18 -51.17
C LYS A 200 -4.73 16.67 -50.04
N ILE A 201 -5.05 17.05 -48.80
CA ILE A 201 -4.32 16.62 -47.60
C ILE A 201 -4.38 15.08 -47.44
N ARG A 202 -5.55 14.49 -47.65
CA ARG A 202 -5.75 13.03 -47.60
C ARG A 202 -4.87 12.33 -48.63
N LYS A 203 -4.91 12.77 -49.89
CA LYS A 203 -4.16 12.17 -50.99
C LYS A 203 -2.65 12.19 -50.76
N GLU A 204 -2.12 13.28 -50.20
CA GLU A 204 -0.67 13.46 -50.02
C GLU A 204 -0.12 12.83 -48.74
N TYR A 205 -0.85 12.89 -47.61
CA TYR A 205 -0.31 12.50 -46.30
C TYR A 205 -0.95 11.24 -45.70
N CYS A 206 -2.17 10.88 -46.09
CA CYS A 206 -2.94 9.79 -45.50
C CYS A 206 -3.88 9.11 -46.52
N PRO A 207 -3.38 8.54 -47.63
CA PRO A 207 -4.26 7.92 -48.64
C PRO A 207 -5.06 6.75 -48.05
N GLU A 208 -4.50 6.08 -47.04
CA GLU A 208 -5.09 4.95 -46.31
C GLU A 208 -6.30 5.33 -45.43
N LEU A 209 -6.49 6.63 -45.14
CA LEU A 209 -7.57 7.09 -44.26
C LEU A 209 -8.78 7.55 -45.05
N ASN A 210 -9.98 7.25 -44.50
CA ASN A 210 -11.23 7.81 -44.98
C ASN A 210 -11.26 9.34 -44.74
N GLN A 211 -11.81 10.09 -45.68
CA GLN A 211 -12.01 11.54 -45.60
C GLN A 211 -12.74 11.96 -44.29
N ILE A 212 -13.73 11.18 -43.83
CA ILE A 212 -14.42 11.41 -42.55
C ILE A 212 -13.42 11.42 -41.38
N ARG A 213 -12.49 10.47 -41.37
CA ARG A 213 -11.48 10.34 -40.32
C ARG A 213 -10.47 11.49 -40.35
N VAL A 214 -10.18 12.02 -41.54
CA VAL A 214 -9.38 13.24 -41.68
C VAL A 214 -10.09 14.45 -41.07
N TYR A 215 -11.41 14.58 -41.28
CA TYR A 215 -12.19 15.64 -40.62
C TYR A 215 -12.21 15.48 -39.09
N GLU A 216 -12.32 14.26 -38.56
CA GLU A 216 -12.23 14.00 -37.12
C GLU A 216 -10.88 14.46 -36.55
N ILE A 217 -9.77 14.09 -37.20
CA ILE A 217 -8.41 14.51 -36.81
C ILE A 217 -8.30 16.04 -36.82
N LEU A 218 -8.73 16.69 -37.90
CA LEU A 218 -8.69 18.16 -38.00
C LEU A 218 -9.56 18.84 -36.95
N ARG A 219 -10.72 18.27 -36.61
CA ARG A 219 -11.60 18.77 -35.55
C ARG A 219 -10.92 18.70 -34.18
N THR A 220 -10.28 17.58 -33.86
CA THR A 220 -9.52 17.40 -32.62
C THR A 220 -8.36 18.40 -32.54
N LYS A 221 -7.56 18.54 -33.60
CA LYS A 221 -6.46 19.52 -33.65
C LYS A 221 -6.94 20.96 -33.53
N ARG A 222 -8.07 21.31 -34.16
CA ARG A 222 -8.69 22.64 -34.02
C ARG A 222 -9.14 22.93 -32.59
N GLU A 223 -9.67 21.94 -31.89
CA GLU A 223 -10.04 22.09 -30.48
C GLU A 223 -8.82 22.29 -29.58
N GLU A 224 -7.74 21.55 -29.82
CA GLU A 224 -6.46 21.71 -29.12
C GLU A 224 -5.84 23.09 -29.34
N TYR A 225 -5.84 23.56 -30.59
CA TYR A 225 -5.41 24.90 -30.98
C TYR A 225 -6.25 26.00 -30.31
N ARG A 226 -7.58 25.86 -30.32
CA ARG A 226 -8.48 26.80 -29.63
C ARG A 226 -8.20 26.85 -28.13
N ASN A 227 -8.07 25.68 -27.49
CA ASN A 227 -7.78 25.59 -26.05
C ASN A 227 -6.41 26.18 -25.68
N LYS A 228 -5.47 26.25 -26.62
CA LYS A 228 -4.16 26.88 -26.45
C LYS A 228 -4.24 28.41 -26.55
N ILE A 229 -5.04 28.94 -27.47
CA ILE A 229 -5.19 30.40 -27.67
C ILE A 229 -6.13 31.01 -26.65
N GLN A 230 -7.25 30.33 -26.34
CA GLN A 230 -8.27 30.80 -25.42
C GLN A 230 -8.73 29.62 -24.54
N PRO A 231 -8.03 29.36 -23.42
CA PRO A 231 -8.50 28.38 -22.44
C PRO A 231 -9.87 28.82 -21.91
N GLN A 232 -10.78 27.88 -21.67
CA GLN A 232 -12.08 28.21 -21.09
C GLN A 232 -11.87 28.84 -19.71
N LEU A 233 -12.49 30.00 -19.50
CA LEU A 233 -12.53 30.66 -18.20
C LEU A 233 -13.29 29.73 -17.25
N ILE A 234 -12.67 29.42 -16.11
CA ILE A 234 -13.23 28.59 -15.04
C ILE A 234 -14.34 29.37 -14.34
#